data_AF-A0A958L4W7-F1
#
_entry.id   AF-A0A958L4W7-F1
#
_cell.length_a   1.000
_cell.length_b   1.000
_cell.length_c   1.000
_cell.angle_alpha   90.00
_cell.angle_beta   90.00
_cell.angle_gamma   90.00
#
_symmetry.space_group_name_H-M   'P 1'
#
loop_
_entity.id
_entity.type
_entity.pdbx_description
1 polymer ?
#
loop_
_entity_poly.entity_id
_entity_poly.type
_entity_poly.pdbx_seq_one_letter_code
_entity_poly.pdbx_strand_id
1 'polypeptide(L)'
;CSIDEFEEALICLTKGDYRIERWTRIGIQTRDRMLRATSEIFIGEYAREMMSRHILALSGGEREEQKCSGILVASGAGSTGWYDSAIRYLVPDGAPYSSQSTELRYLVTEPYRGKFSGLRFLNGEVSPGQPLELTILSDSQPVIALDSFKRFPLARGERLRIAPSRVPLNVLQVGE
;
A
#
# COMPACT_ATOMS: atom_id res chain seq x y z
N CYS A 1 1.42 -25.80 4.55
CA CYS A 1 0.17 -26.52 4.81
C CYS A 1 0.17 -27.79 3.98
N SER A 2 0.85 -28.81 4.49
CA SER A 2 0.58 -30.21 4.13
C SER A 2 -0.82 -30.60 4.59
N ILE A 3 -1.31 -31.77 4.17
CA ILE A 3 -2.60 -32.30 4.65
C ILE A 3 -2.56 -32.55 6.16
N ASP A 4 -1.44 -33.05 6.68
CA ASP A 4 -1.28 -33.32 8.12
C ASP A 4 -1.33 -32.03 8.95
N GLU A 5 -0.66 -30.96 8.50
CA GLU A 5 -0.73 -29.63 9.13
C GLU A 5 -2.15 -29.06 9.12
N PHE A 6 -2.96 -29.39 8.11
CA PHE A 6 -4.35 -28.95 8.01
C PHE A 6 -5.27 -29.68 8.99
N GLU A 7 -5.10 -30.99 9.17
CA GLU A 7 -5.88 -31.77 10.14
C GLU A 7 -5.58 -31.32 11.57
N GLU A 8 -4.30 -31.11 11.90
CA GLU A 8 -3.90 -30.56 13.20
C GLU A 8 -4.48 -29.16 13.44
N ALA A 9 -4.41 -28.28 12.42
CA ALA A 9 -5.02 -26.96 12.48
C ALA A 9 -6.53 -27.02 12.78
N LEU A 10 -7.27 -27.92 12.12
CA LEU A 10 -8.71 -28.09 12.37
C LEU A 10 -8.99 -28.51 13.82
N ILE A 11 -8.20 -29.45 14.36
CA ILE A 11 -8.33 -29.89 15.75
C ILE A 11 -8.12 -28.69 16.70
N CYS A 12 -7.04 -27.92 16.51
CA CYS A 12 -6.76 -26.73 17.29
C CYS A 12 -7.92 -25.72 17.24
N LEU A 13 -8.46 -25.45 16.03
CA LEU A 13 -9.58 -24.52 15.85
C LEU A 13 -10.84 -24.98 16.60
N THR A 14 -11.18 -26.28 16.55
CA THR A 14 -12.37 -26.80 17.24
C THR A 14 -12.25 -26.76 18.76
N LYS A 15 -11.03 -26.85 19.30
CA LYS A 15 -10.75 -26.76 20.74
C LYS A 15 -10.65 -25.32 21.25
N GLY A 16 -10.55 -24.34 20.36
CA GLY A 16 -10.27 -22.95 20.73
C GLY A 16 -8.78 -22.67 20.94
N ASP A 17 -7.90 -23.59 20.54
CA ASP A 17 -6.45 -23.51 20.71
C ASP A 17 -5.82 -22.71 19.55
N TYR A 18 -6.20 -21.43 19.46
CA TYR A 18 -5.68 -20.52 18.43
C TYR A 18 -5.51 -19.12 19.00
N ARG A 19 -4.68 -18.31 18.32
CA ARG A 19 -4.55 -16.88 18.58
C ARG A 19 -5.11 -16.10 17.39
N ILE A 20 -5.69 -14.94 17.65
CA ILE A 20 -6.13 -14.03 16.59
C ILE A 20 -5.12 -12.89 16.50
N GLU A 21 -4.42 -12.83 15.37
CA GLU A 21 -3.64 -11.66 15.00
C GLU A 21 -4.50 -10.68 14.21
N ARG A 22 -4.34 -9.38 14.46
CA ARG A 22 -5.05 -8.32 13.76
C ARG A 22 -4.11 -7.61 12.81
N TRP A 23 -4.10 -8.04 11.56
CA TRP A 23 -3.23 -7.49 10.55
C TRP A 23 -3.84 -6.21 9.96
N THR A 24 -3.00 -5.18 9.83
CA THR A 24 -3.38 -3.89 9.25
C THR A 24 -3.75 -4.06 7.79
N ARG A 25 -4.83 -3.39 7.38
CA ARG A 25 -5.25 -3.28 5.98
C ARG A 25 -5.08 -1.84 5.50
N ILE A 26 -4.88 -1.65 4.21
CA ILE A 26 -4.82 -0.32 3.60
C ILE A 26 -6.25 0.18 3.40
N GLY A 27 -6.59 1.33 3.98
CA GLY A 27 -7.84 2.04 3.71
C GLY A 27 -7.62 3.12 2.67
N ILE A 28 -8.51 3.20 1.68
CA ILE A 28 -8.51 4.24 0.66
C ILE A 28 -9.87 4.93 0.69
N GLN A 29 -9.86 6.24 0.86
CA GLN A 29 -11.04 7.08 0.76
C GLN A 29 -10.91 7.96 -0.50
N THR A 30 -11.91 7.90 -1.36
CA THR A 30 -12.12 8.85 -2.44
C THR A 30 -13.38 9.68 -2.14
N ARG A 31 -13.77 10.57 -3.05
CA ARG A 31 -15.02 11.33 -2.91
C ARG A 31 -16.24 10.42 -2.77
N ASP A 32 -16.28 9.34 -3.57
CA ASP A 32 -17.48 8.54 -3.76
C ASP A 32 -17.31 7.08 -3.28
N ARG A 33 -16.12 6.70 -2.82
CA ARG A 33 -15.79 5.30 -2.52
C ARG A 33 -14.93 5.16 -1.27
N MET A 34 -15.15 4.06 -0.57
CA MET A 34 -14.27 3.53 0.46
C MET A 34 -13.77 2.16 -0.02
N LEU A 35 -12.47 2.07 -0.31
CA LEU A 35 -11.83 0.84 -0.75
C LEU A 35 -10.88 0.31 0.32
N ARG A 36 -10.53 -0.97 0.20
CA ARG A 36 -9.60 -1.63 1.12
C ARG A 36 -8.76 -2.66 0.40
N ALA A 37 -7.46 -2.67 0.69
CA ALA A 37 -6.52 -3.69 0.26
C ALA A 37 -5.87 -4.34 1.48
N THR A 38 -5.48 -5.60 1.38
CA THR A 38 -4.82 -6.33 2.47
C THR A 38 -3.31 -6.16 2.43
N SER A 39 -2.71 -6.28 1.26
CA SER A 39 -1.27 -6.37 1.06
C SER A 39 -0.71 -5.06 0.51
N GLU A 40 -1.13 -4.67 -0.70
CA GLU A 40 -0.62 -3.47 -1.37
C GLU A 40 -1.64 -2.79 -2.27
N ILE A 41 -1.39 -1.50 -2.53
CA ILE A 41 -2.01 -0.76 -3.61
C ILE A 41 -0.95 -0.14 -4.52
N PHE A 42 -1.25 -0.10 -5.81
CA PHE A 42 -0.48 0.66 -6.80
C PHE A 42 -1.35 1.78 -7.36
N ILE A 43 -0.81 2.99 -7.40
CA ILE A 43 -1.46 4.17 -7.97
C ILE A 43 -0.57 4.69 -9.09
N GLY A 44 -1.09 4.72 -10.30
CA GLY A 44 -0.36 5.18 -11.46
C GLY A 44 -1.13 4.95 -12.74
N GLU A 45 -0.45 5.04 -13.87
CA GLU A 45 -1.01 4.67 -15.17
C GLU A 45 -1.24 3.16 -15.28
N TYR A 46 -2.28 2.75 -16.00
CA TYR A 46 -2.59 1.35 -16.27
C TYR A 46 -1.42 0.63 -16.94
N ALA A 47 -0.87 1.28 -17.98
CA ALA A 47 0.28 0.83 -18.73
C ALA A 47 1.54 1.43 -18.09
N ARG A 48 2.40 0.58 -17.53
CA ARG A 48 3.54 1.03 -16.70
C ARG A 48 4.62 1.78 -17.48
N GLU A 49 4.68 1.62 -18.79
CA GLU A 49 5.53 2.41 -19.68
C GLU A 49 5.09 3.89 -19.76
N MET A 50 3.85 4.19 -19.35
CA MET A 50 3.36 5.56 -19.22
C MET A 50 3.74 6.11 -17.85
N MET A 51 4.12 7.39 -17.83
CA MET A 51 4.52 8.06 -16.59
C MET A 51 3.32 8.69 -15.89
N SER A 52 3.17 8.35 -14.62
CA SER A 52 2.16 8.88 -13.72
C SER A 52 2.52 10.30 -13.27
N ARG A 53 1.50 11.14 -13.06
CA ARG A 53 1.63 12.45 -12.42
C ARG A 53 0.63 12.62 -11.30
N HIS A 54 1.09 13.19 -10.20
CA HIS A 54 0.24 13.46 -9.03
C HIS A 54 0.83 14.56 -8.16
N ILE A 55 0.01 15.10 -7.29
CA ILE A 55 0.45 15.90 -6.14
C ILE A 55 0.37 15.00 -4.92
N LEU A 56 1.51 14.77 -4.26
CA LEU A 56 1.61 14.08 -2.99
C LEU A 56 1.59 15.11 -1.86
N ALA A 57 0.74 14.91 -0.86
CA ALA A 57 0.69 15.74 0.33
C ALA A 57 0.80 14.88 1.59
N LEU A 58 1.65 15.34 2.52
CA LEU A 58 1.84 14.72 3.84
C LEU A 58 1.15 15.56 4.92
N SER A 59 0.95 14.96 6.09
CA SER A 59 0.50 15.69 7.28
C SER A 59 1.47 16.82 7.60
N GLY A 60 0.96 18.05 7.75
CA GLY A 60 1.78 19.26 7.91
C GLY A 60 1.63 20.27 6.76
N GLY A 61 0.91 19.89 5.70
CA GLY A 61 0.54 20.81 4.62
C GLY A 61 1.58 20.93 3.51
N GLU A 62 2.74 20.29 3.66
CA GLU A 62 3.72 20.19 2.57
C GLU A 62 3.18 19.35 1.42
N ARG A 63 3.50 19.79 0.19
CA ARG A 63 3.04 19.17 -1.05
C ARG A 63 4.16 19.12 -2.06
N GLU A 64 4.17 18.06 -2.85
CA GLU A 64 5.14 17.87 -3.92
C GLU A 64 4.42 17.36 -5.16
N GLU A 65 4.56 18.07 -6.29
CA GLU A 65 4.16 17.53 -7.58
C GLU A 65 5.24 16.56 -8.07
N GLN A 66 4.83 15.35 -8.41
CA GLN A 66 5.74 14.27 -8.78
C GLN A 66 5.37 13.70 -10.15
N LYS A 67 6.40 13.18 -10.82
CA LYS A 67 6.27 12.36 -12.02
C LYS A 67 7.12 11.11 -11.84
N CYS A 68 6.54 9.93 -11.99
CA CYS A 68 7.19 8.64 -11.74
C CYS A 68 6.43 7.51 -12.48
N SER A 69 6.83 6.24 -12.35
CA SER A 69 6.01 5.14 -12.89
C SER A 69 4.74 4.92 -12.04
N GLY A 70 4.82 5.13 -10.73
CA GLY A 70 3.67 5.15 -9.83
C GLY A 70 4.06 5.21 -8.36
N ILE A 71 3.05 5.08 -7.50
CA ILE A 71 3.20 4.96 -6.05
C ILE A 71 2.73 3.59 -5.62
N LEU A 72 3.58 2.90 -4.86
CA LEU A 72 3.24 1.70 -4.14
C LEU A 72 2.95 2.07 -2.67
N VAL A 73 1.87 1.55 -2.11
CA VAL A 73 1.63 1.58 -0.65
C VAL A 73 1.39 0.16 -0.20
N ALA A 74 2.12 -0.29 0.81
CA ALA A 74 1.98 -1.62 1.38
C ALA A 74 1.54 -1.56 2.84
N SER A 75 0.85 -2.60 3.30
CA SER A 75 0.71 -2.92 4.73
C SER A 75 1.89 -3.80 5.19
N GLY A 76 2.00 -4.03 6.50
CA GLY A 76 2.94 -5.02 7.03
C GLY A 76 2.77 -6.39 6.38
N ALA A 77 1.54 -6.86 6.21
CA ALA A 77 1.26 -8.15 5.58
C ALA A 77 1.72 -8.23 4.12
N GLY A 78 1.75 -7.10 3.41
CA GLY A 78 2.26 -7.01 2.04
C GLY A 78 3.75 -6.66 1.91
N SER A 79 4.47 -6.46 3.02
CA SER A 79 5.83 -5.91 2.98
C SER A 79 6.84 -6.83 2.29
N THR A 80 6.63 -8.14 2.35
CA THR A 80 7.52 -9.14 1.74
C THR A 80 7.22 -9.38 0.25
N GLY A 81 6.19 -8.73 -0.31
CA GLY A 81 5.79 -8.86 -1.70
C GLY A 81 6.46 -7.84 -2.62
N TRP A 82 5.65 -7.13 -3.40
CA TRP A 82 6.16 -6.11 -4.33
C TRP A 82 6.89 -4.98 -3.58
N TYR A 83 6.49 -4.65 -2.35
CA TYR A 83 7.21 -3.67 -1.54
C TYR A 83 8.68 -4.03 -1.36
N ASP A 84 9.00 -5.24 -0.91
CA ASP A 84 10.38 -5.73 -0.80
C ASP A 84 11.14 -5.63 -2.14
N SER A 85 10.46 -6.05 -3.22
CA SER A 85 11.04 -6.04 -4.56
C SER A 85 11.38 -4.64 -5.07
N ALA A 86 10.72 -3.61 -4.57
CA ALA A 86 10.97 -2.23 -4.95
C ALA A 86 11.92 -1.53 -3.95
N ILE A 87 11.66 -1.65 -2.65
CA ILE A 87 12.34 -0.89 -1.60
C ILE A 87 13.84 -1.19 -1.56
N ARG A 88 14.25 -2.45 -1.74
CA ARG A 88 15.65 -2.88 -1.67
C ARG A 88 16.54 -2.29 -2.77
N TYR A 89 15.94 -1.80 -3.86
CA TYR A 89 16.67 -1.14 -4.95
C TYR A 89 16.50 0.38 -4.97
N LEU A 90 15.40 0.89 -4.40
CA LEU A 90 15.06 2.30 -4.46
C LEU A 90 15.51 3.09 -3.23
N VAL A 91 15.65 2.42 -2.08
CA VAL A 91 16.00 3.07 -0.80
C VAL A 91 17.18 2.32 -0.19
N PRO A 92 18.29 3.01 0.16
CA PRO A 92 19.39 2.40 0.91
C PRO A 92 18.86 1.76 2.20
N ASP A 93 19.31 0.53 2.48
CA ASP A 93 18.87 -0.27 3.63
C ASP A 93 17.34 -0.55 3.68
N GLY A 94 16.67 -0.37 2.53
CA GLY A 94 15.27 -0.70 2.35
C GLY A 94 15.02 -2.19 2.56
N ALA A 95 14.12 -2.51 3.49
CA ALA A 95 13.79 -3.89 3.86
C ALA A 95 12.29 -4.07 4.10
N PRO A 96 11.78 -5.32 4.08
CA PRO A 96 10.46 -5.65 4.60
C PRO A 96 10.31 -5.24 6.07
N TYR A 97 9.07 -5.17 6.55
CA TYR A 97 8.77 -4.80 7.93
C TYR A 97 7.75 -5.77 8.53
N SER A 98 7.49 -5.67 9.82
CA SER A 98 6.64 -6.65 10.51
C SER A 98 5.23 -6.70 9.93
N SER A 99 4.69 -7.91 9.73
CA SER A 99 3.29 -8.12 9.35
C SER A 99 2.29 -7.56 10.36
N GLN A 100 2.73 -7.39 11.61
CA GLN A 100 1.96 -6.82 12.72
C GLN A 100 2.10 -5.30 12.84
N SER A 101 2.85 -4.63 11.95
CA SER A 101 2.96 -3.16 11.95
C SER A 101 1.58 -2.51 11.79
N THR A 102 1.35 -1.43 12.54
CA THR A 102 0.08 -0.68 12.50
C THR A 102 0.08 0.40 11.42
N GLU A 103 1.26 0.69 10.89
CA GLU A 103 1.54 1.68 9.89
C GLU A 103 1.58 1.04 8.49
N LEU A 104 1.40 1.89 7.48
CA LEU A 104 1.72 1.52 6.11
C LEU A 104 3.07 2.12 5.73
N ARG A 105 3.63 1.64 4.61
CA ARG A 105 4.78 2.25 3.95
C ARG A 105 4.41 2.62 2.53
N TYR A 106 4.71 3.84 2.11
CA TYR A 106 4.62 4.26 0.71
C TYR A 106 5.99 4.37 0.08
N LEU A 107 6.04 4.16 -1.24
CA LEU A 107 7.24 4.24 -2.07
C LEU A 107 6.87 4.74 -3.46
N VAL A 108 7.60 5.76 -3.93
CA VAL A 108 7.53 6.28 -5.30
C VAL A 108 8.46 5.43 -6.17
N THR A 109 7.93 4.80 -7.22
CA THR A 109 8.72 3.92 -8.10
C THR A 109 9.24 4.66 -9.33
N GLU A 110 10.54 4.55 -9.60
CA GLU A 110 11.26 5.19 -10.72
C GLU A 110 10.93 6.69 -10.91
N PRO A 111 11.26 7.56 -9.93
CA PRO A 111 11.01 9.00 -10.04
C PRO A 111 11.73 9.61 -11.26
N TYR A 112 11.00 10.41 -12.03
CA TYR A 112 11.53 11.06 -13.24
C TYR A 112 12.59 12.10 -12.89
N ARG A 113 13.78 11.95 -13.46
CA ARG A 113 14.86 12.94 -13.34
C ARG A 113 14.72 13.96 -14.49
N GLY A 114 14.42 15.21 -14.14
CA GLY A 114 14.21 16.31 -15.08
C GLY A 114 13.74 17.56 -14.34
N LYS A 115 12.68 18.21 -14.82
CA LYS A 115 12.04 19.34 -14.09
C LYS A 115 11.53 18.99 -12.68
N PHE A 116 11.46 17.69 -12.37
CA PHE A 116 11.08 17.13 -11.07
C PHE A 116 12.31 16.59 -10.31
N SER A 117 13.51 17.12 -10.55
CA SER A 117 14.68 16.74 -9.76
C SER A 117 14.55 17.22 -8.31
N GLY A 118 15.16 16.49 -7.37
CA GLY A 118 15.14 16.87 -5.95
C GLY A 118 13.85 16.54 -5.20
N LEU A 119 13.06 15.57 -5.69
CA LEU A 119 11.89 15.06 -4.95
C LEU A 119 12.30 14.60 -3.54
N ARG A 120 11.51 14.99 -2.55
CA ARG A 120 11.72 14.72 -1.13
C ARG A 120 10.83 13.58 -0.65
N PHE A 121 9.63 13.44 -1.21
CA PHE A 121 8.63 12.48 -0.75
C PHE A 121 8.72 11.17 -1.54
N LEU A 122 9.89 10.54 -1.51
CA LEU A 122 10.16 9.31 -2.26
C LEU A 122 9.67 8.05 -1.54
N ASN A 123 9.67 8.05 -0.22
CA ASN A 123 9.17 6.96 0.61
C ASN A 123 8.83 7.49 2.00
N GLY A 124 8.02 6.75 2.74
CA GLY A 124 7.72 7.12 4.12
C GLY A 124 6.65 6.28 4.76
N GLU A 125 6.35 6.62 6.02
CA GLU A 125 5.34 5.97 6.83
C GLU A 125 3.97 6.64 6.64
N VAL A 126 2.91 5.85 6.69
CA VAL A 126 1.54 6.36 6.71
C VAL A 126 0.84 5.81 7.94
N SER A 127 0.40 6.71 8.83
CA SER A 127 -0.28 6.36 10.07
C SER A 127 -1.70 6.94 10.08
N PRO A 128 -2.56 6.55 11.05
CA PRO A 128 -3.91 7.11 11.13
C PRO A 128 -3.93 8.64 11.32
N GLY A 129 -2.93 9.19 12.02
CA GLY A 129 -2.76 10.63 12.23
C GLY A 129 -2.01 11.33 11.09
N GLN A 130 -1.28 10.58 10.28
CA GLN A 130 -0.46 11.09 9.17
C GLN A 130 -0.84 10.35 7.87
N PRO A 131 -2.02 10.63 7.31
CA PRO A 131 -2.49 10.05 6.06
C PRO A 131 -1.61 10.49 4.89
N LEU A 132 -1.57 9.67 3.85
CA LEU A 132 -1.05 10.05 2.55
C LEU A 132 -2.19 10.58 1.70
N GLU A 133 -2.06 11.82 1.22
CA GLU A 133 -3.03 12.42 0.31
C GLU A 133 -2.45 12.54 -1.09
N LEU A 134 -3.22 12.11 -2.08
CA LEU A 134 -2.83 12.18 -3.49
C LEU A 134 -3.91 12.89 -4.30
N THR A 135 -3.48 13.79 -5.18
CA THR A 135 -4.32 14.36 -6.23
C THR A 135 -3.79 13.90 -7.57
N ILE A 136 -4.62 13.23 -8.37
CA ILE A 136 -4.22 12.67 -9.67
C ILE A 136 -4.07 13.80 -10.70
N LEU A 137 -2.93 13.85 -11.38
CA LEU A 137 -2.66 14.77 -12.49
C LEU A 137 -2.43 14.06 -13.82
N SER A 138 -2.40 12.73 -13.80
CA SER A 138 -2.31 11.86 -14.97
C SER A 138 -3.46 12.07 -15.95
N ASP A 139 -3.13 12.06 -17.24
CA ASP A 139 -4.06 12.34 -18.34
C ASP A 139 -4.33 11.11 -19.24
N SER A 140 -3.59 10.01 -19.07
CA SER A 140 -3.75 8.81 -19.90
C SER A 140 -4.83 7.86 -19.36
N GLN A 141 -4.47 6.84 -18.59
CA GLN A 141 -5.37 5.88 -17.97
C GLN A 141 -4.97 5.64 -16.51
N PRO A 142 -5.14 6.65 -15.63
CA PRO A 142 -4.77 6.50 -14.23
C PRO A 142 -5.70 5.50 -13.53
N VAL A 143 -5.11 4.67 -12.69
CA VAL A 143 -5.78 3.60 -11.97
C VAL A 143 -5.26 3.48 -10.55
N ILE A 144 -6.09 2.89 -9.70
CA ILE A 144 -5.66 2.28 -8.44
C ILE A 144 -5.88 0.77 -8.54
N ALA A 145 -4.81 0.00 -8.34
CA ALA A 145 -4.83 -1.45 -8.26
C ALA A 145 -4.70 -1.89 -6.79
N LEU A 146 -5.47 -2.89 -6.38
CA LEU A 146 -5.56 -3.39 -5.01
C LEU A 146 -5.25 -4.89 -5.01
N ASP A 147 -4.27 -5.29 -4.20
CA ASP A 147 -3.85 -6.69 -3.98
C ASP A 147 -3.60 -7.46 -5.28
N SER A 148 -3.12 -6.77 -6.33
CA SER A 148 -2.95 -7.31 -7.69
C SER A 148 -4.20 -7.95 -8.33
N PHE A 149 -5.37 -7.79 -7.71
CA PHE A 149 -6.61 -8.48 -8.07
C PHE A 149 -7.66 -7.53 -8.64
N LYS A 150 -7.95 -6.43 -7.94
CA LYS A 150 -8.96 -5.44 -8.37
C LYS A 150 -8.29 -4.18 -8.86
N ARG A 151 -8.91 -3.54 -9.83
CA ARG A 151 -8.45 -2.26 -10.36
C ARG A 151 -9.63 -1.34 -10.60
N PHE A 152 -9.46 -0.07 -10.25
CA PHE A 152 -10.46 0.98 -10.48
C PHE A 152 -9.83 2.12 -11.28
N PRO A 153 -10.52 2.66 -12.29
CA PRO A 153 -10.10 3.87 -12.96
C PRO A 153 -10.17 5.05 -12.00
N LEU A 154 -9.25 5.98 -12.16
CA LEU A 154 -9.21 7.26 -11.50
C LEU A 154 -9.44 8.37 -12.53
N ALA A 155 -9.91 9.53 -12.07
CA ALA A 155 -10.00 10.73 -12.91
C ALA A 155 -8.91 11.73 -12.56
N ARG A 156 -8.49 12.54 -13.54
CA ARG A 156 -7.67 13.72 -13.28
C ARG A 156 -8.39 14.65 -12.30
N GLY A 157 -7.67 15.12 -11.29
CA GLY A 157 -8.21 15.93 -10.19
C GLY A 157 -8.86 15.12 -9.07
N GLU A 158 -9.03 13.81 -9.23
CA GLU A 158 -9.52 12.95 -8.16
C GLU A 158 -8.53 12.95 -6.99
N ARG A 159 -9.08 12.95 -5.77
CA ARG A 159 -8.31 12.94 -4.54
C ARG A 159 -8.47 11.62 -3.82
N LEU A 160 -7.34 11.06 -3.42
CA LEU A 160 -7.24 9.84 -2.63
C LEU A 160 -6.67 10.20 -1.26
N ARG A 161 -7.30 9.68 -0.22
CA ARG A 161 -6.76 9.70 1.14
C ARG A 161 -6.49 8.25 1.55
N ILE A 162 -5.24 7.97 1.89
CA ILE A 162 -4.74 6.63 2.21
C ILE A 162 -4.25 6.64 3.65
N ALA A 163 -4.71 5.65 4.43
CA ALA A 163 -4.33 5.46 5.82
C ALA A 163 -4.58 4.00 6.23
N PRO A 164 -4.00 3.52 7.35
CA PRO A 164 -4.43 2.27 7.96
C PRO A 164 -5.95 2.20 8.11
N SER A 165 -6.55 1.10 7.64
CA SER A 165 -7.97 0.83 7.75
C SER A 165 -8.35 0.60 9.21
N ARG A 166 -9.48 1.17 9.64
CA ARG A 166 -10.07 0.90 10.97
C ARG A 166 -10.60 -0.53 11.13
N VAL A 167 -10.70 -1.28 10.02
CA VAL A 167 -11.12 -2.68 10.01
C VAL A 167 -9.91 -3.53 9.61
N PRO A 168 -9.32 -4.28 10.56
CA PRO A 168 -8.18 -5.15 10.29
C PRO A 168 -8.61 -6.45 9.58
N LEU A 169 -7.64 -7.23 9.14
CA LEU A 169 -7.84 -8.65 8.83
C LEU A 169 -7.56 -9.46 10.10
N ASN A 170 -8.52 -10.28 10.52
CA ASN A 170 -8.29 -11.23 11.62
C ASN A 170 -7.67 -12.49 11.02
N VAL A 171 -6.45 -12.81 11.43
CA VAL A 171 -5.71 -14.02 11.02
C VAL A 171 -5.70 -14.99 12.19
N LEU A 172 -6.14 -16.22 11.94
CA LEU A 172 -6.10 -17.30 12.93
C LEU A 172 -4.73 -17.95 12.86
N GLN A 173 -3.97 -17.87 13.95
CA GLN A 173 -2.72 -18.58 14.14
C GLN A 173 -2.99 -19.83 14.97
N VAL A 174 -2.60 -20.98 14.43
CA VAL A 174 -2.70 -22.31 15.04
C VAL A 174 -1.29 -22.86 15.18
N GLY A 175 -0.93 -23.39 16.35
CA GLY A 175 0.45 -23.75 16.68
C GLY A 175 1.32 -22.55 17.09
N GLU A 176 2.60 -22.83 17.37
CA GLU A 176 3.68 -21.82 17.43
C GLU A 176 4.27 -21.58 16.04
#